data_AF-A0A069PHR9-F1
#
_entry.id   AF-A0A069PHR9-F1
#
_cell.length_a   1.000
_cell.length_b   1.000
_cell.length_c   1.000
_cell.angle_alpha   90.00
_cell.angle_beta   90.00
_cell.angle_gamma   90.00
#
_symmetry.space_group_name_H-M   'P 1'
#
loop_
_entity.id
_entity.type
_entity.pdbx_description
1 polymer ?
#
loop_
_entity_poly.entity_id
_entity_poly.type
_entity_poly.pdbx_seq_one_letter_code
_entity_poly.pdbx_strand_id
1 'polypeptide(L)'
;MTDHSYPAPPLPDQQQDRQPGLTAPMNPQPDHGEHSYRGSGRLSGKAALITGGDSGIGRAVAIAYAREGADVAISYLDEHDDAKETARWVEEAGRRALLLPGDITGRAHCRELVAKTVEAFGRIDVL
;
A
#
# COMPACT_ATOMS: atom_id res chain seq x y z
N MET A 1 17.59 21.49 -14.84
CA MET A 1 17.80 20.16 -15.44
C MET A 1 16.88 19.22 -14.72
N THR A 2 15.77 18.82 -15.33
CA THR A 2 14.86 17.82 -14.76
C THR A 2 15.50 16.46 -15.02
N ASP A 3 16.26 15.98 -14.04
CA ASP A 3 16.80 14.62 -14.05
C ASP A 3 15.64 13.64 -13.88
N HIS A 4 15.23 12.99 -14.96
CA HIS A 4 14.18 11.98 -14.92
C HIS A 4 14.82 10.66 -14.48
N SER A 5 14.91 10.43 -13.16
CA SER A 5 15.59 9.27 -12.55
C SER A 5 14.80 7.94 -12.63
N TYR A 6 13.85 7.82 -13.55
CA TYR A 6 12.98 6.65 -13.68
C TYR A 6 13.09 6.03 -15.08
N PRO A 7 12.86 4.71 -15.22
CA PRO A 7 12.88 4.05 -16.52
C PRO A 7 11.95 4.73 -17.53
N ALA A 8 12.47 4.98 -18.73
CA ALA A 8 11.71 5.56 -19.84
C ALA A 8 11.33 4.46 -20.86
N PRO A 9 10.23 4.63 -21.61
CA PRO A 9 9.89 3.74 -22.73
C PRO A 9 10.99 3.68 -23.80
N PRO A 10 11.08 2.58 -24.57
CA PRO A 10 10.23 1.39 -24.50
C PRO A 10 10.59 0.49 -23.31
N LEU A 11 9.57 -0.06 -22.65
CA LEU A 11 9.73 -1.08 -21.61
C LEU A 11 9.70 -2.49 -22.25
N PRO A 12 10.30 -3.51 -21.62
CA PRO A 12 10.19 -4.89 -22.09
C PRO A 12 8.74 -5.36 -22.20
N ASP A 13 8.42 -6.07 -23.29
CA ASP A 13 7.13 -6.74 -23.44
C ASP A 13 6.94 -7.77 -22.30
N GLN A 14 5.84 -7.64 -21.57
CA GLN A 14 5.50 -8.49 -20.44
C GLN A 14 3.98 -8.55 -20.27
N GLN A 15 3.47 -9.73 -19.90
CA GLN A 15 2.05 -9.95 -19.64
C GLN A 15 1.91 -10.98 -18.52
N GLN A 16 0.92 -10.79 -17.65
CA GLN A 16 0.53 -11.76 -16.64
C GLN A 16 -0.81 -12.39 -17.05
N ASP A 17 -1.00 -13.67 -16.73
CA ASP A 17 -2.18 -14.48 -17.05
C ASP A 17 -3.31 -14.34 -16.02
N ARG A 18 -3.10 -13.53 -14.99
CA ARG A 18 -4.06 -13.27 -13.91
C ARG A 18 -4.29 -11.77 -13.68
N GLN A 19 -5.46 -11.48 -13.12
CA GLN A 19 -5.76 -10.19 -12.51
C GLN A 19 -6.44 -10.46 -11.15
N PRO A 20 -6.04 -9.75 -10.08
CA PRO A 20 -4.96 -8.76 -10.00
C PRO A 20 -3.56 -9.30 -10.30
N GLY A 21 -2.70 -8.46 -10.88
CA GLY A 21 -1.31 -8.81 -11.17
C GLY A 21 -0.42 -8.73 -9.93
N LEU A 22 0.79 -9.26 -10.03
CA LEU A 22 1.80 -9.21 -8.97
C LEU A 22 2.93 -8.24 -9.33
N THR A 23 3.53 -7.63 -8.31
CA THR A 23 4.66 -6.70 -8.46
C THR A 23 5.96 -7.45 -8.76
N ALA A 24 6.24 -8.54 -8.05
CA ALA A 24 7.48 -9.32 -8.16
C ALA A 24 7.90 -9.75 -9.59
N PRO A 25 6.99 -10.11 -10.52
CA PRO A 25 7.38 -10.46 -11.89
C PRO A 25 7.58 -9.26 -12.84
N MET A 26 7.32 -8.02 -12.41
CA MET A 26 7.45 -6.84 -13.28
C MET A 26 8.92 -6.52 -13.61
N ASN A 27 9.16 -6.04 -14.83
CA ASN A 27 10.48 -5.60 -15.29
C ASN A 27 10.38 -4.28 -16.10
N PRO A 28 10.90 -3.14 -15.61
CA PRO A 28 11.57 -2.97 -14.33
C PRO A 28 10.60 -3.12 -13.15
N GLN A 29 11.16 -3.42 -11.98
CA GLN A 29 10.40 -3.34 -10.72
C GLN A 29 9.96 -1.88 -10.49
N PRO A 30 8.70 -1.64 -10.13
CA PRO A 30 8.25 -0.30 -9.77
C PRO A 30 8.96 0.21 -8.51
N ASP A 31 9.29 1.51 -8.48
CA ASP A 31 9.71 2.23 -7.28
C ASP A 31 8.48 2.91 -6.67
N HIS A 32 8.11 2.50 -5.46
CA HIS A 32 6.98 3.03 -4.70
C HIS A 32 7.42 4.08 -3.68
N GLY A 33 8.68 4.50 -3.71
CA GLY A 33 9.26 5.42 -2.74
C GLY A 33 9.89 4.72 -1.55
N GLU A 34 10.13 3.41 -1.61
CA GLU A 34 10.77 2.59 -0.56
C GLU A 34 12.06 3.22 -0.04
N HIS A 35 12.80 3.94 -0.88
CA HIS A 35 14.05 4.60 -0.47
C HIS A 35 14.04 6.12 -0.64
N SER A 36 13.18 6.65 -1.52
CA SER A 36 13.19 8.07 -1.89
C SER A 36 12.29 8.94 -1.01
N TYR A 37 11.14 8.44 -0.52
CA TYR A 37 10.21 9.26 0.25
C TYR A 37 10.69 9.49 1.69
N ARG A 38 10.71 10.74 2.16
CA ARG A 38 11.09 11.09 3.54
C ARG A 38 9.93 11.82 4.22
N GLY A 39 9.44 11.27 5.33
CA GLY A 39 8.35 11.86 6.10
C GLY A 39 8.77 13.10 6.89
N SER A 40 7.80 13.92 7.25
CA SER A 40 7.94 15.14 8.04
C SER A 40 6.92 15.25 9.19
N GLY A 41 6.19 14.17 9.48
CA GLY A 41 5.24 14.04 10.59
C GLY A 41 3.83 14.57 10.28
N ARG A 42 3.47 14.78 9.02
CA ARG A 42 2.21 15.43 8.60
C ARG A 42 0.94 14.66 8.98
N LEU A 43 1.05 13.35 9.20
CA LEU A 43 -0.04 12.46 9.56
C LEU A 43 0.17 11.81 10.94
N SER A 44 0.98 12.44 11.79
CA SER A 44 1.31 11.90 13.12
C SER A 44 0.05 11.54 13.92
N GLY A 45 -0.01 10.28 14.34
CA GLY A 45 -1.09 9.75 15.17
C GLY A 45 -2.43 9.54 14.44
N LYS A 46 -2.43 9.58 13.10
CA LYS A 46 -3.60 9.28 12.27
C LYS A 46 -3.70 7.77 11.99
N ALA A 47 -4.89 7.32 11.61
CA ALA A 47 -5.12 6.00 11.06
C ALA A 47 -5.69 6.09 9.65
N ALA A 48 -5.11 5.36 8.70
CA ALA A 48 -5.55 5.32 7.31
C ALA A 48 -6.01 3.91 6.92
N LEU A 49 -7.10 3.81 6.16
CA LEU A 49 -7.50 2.59 5.45
C LEU A 49 -7.27 2.80 3.96
N ILE A 50 -6.43 1.97 3.33
CA ILE A 50 -6.11 2.05 1.91
C ILE A 50 -6.58 0.77 1.23
N THR A 51 -7.54 0.89 0.31
CA THR A 51 -7.95 -0.20 -0.59
C THR A 51 -7.02 -0.29 -1.79
N GLY A 52 -6.57 -1.50 -2.14
CA GLY A 52 -5.51 -1.73 -3.12
C GLY A 52 -4.14 -1.25 -2.62
N GLY A 53 -3.92 -1.33 -1.30
CA GLY A 53 -2.69 -0.82 -0.68
C GLY A 53 -1.49 -1.75 -0.79
N ASP A 54 -1.66 -2.96 -1.31
CA ASP A 54 -0.64 -4.00 -1.41
C ASP A 54 0.46 -3.73 -2.45
N SER A 55 0.14 -2.98 -3.51
CA SER A 55 1.02 -2.78 -4.66
C SER A 55 0.81 -1.41 -5.32
N GLY A 56 1.65 -1.08 -6.30
CA GLY A 56 1.49 0.11 -7.14
C GLY A 56 1.31 1.40 -6.35
N ILE A 57 0.36 2.24 -6.79
CA ILE A 57 0.11 3.54 -6.16
C ILE A 57 -0.32 3.39 -4.69
N GLY A 58 -1.12 2.37 -4.37
CA GLY A 58 -1.57 2.15 -2.99
C GLY A 58 -0.41 1.83 -2.05
N ARG A 59 0.55 1.00 -2.48
CA ARG A 59 1.80 0.76 -1.74
C ARG A 59 2.59 2.05 -1.52
N ALA A 60 2.75 2.86 -2.56
CA ALA A 60 3.47 4.13 -2.45
C ALA A 60 2.81 5.09 -1.42
N VAL A 61 1.48 5.16 -1.44
CA VAL A 61 0.71 5.95 -0.46
C VAL A 61 0.84 5.37 0.94
N ALA A 62 0.77 4.05 1.11
CA ALA A 62 0.93 3.38 2.41
C ALA A 62 2.30 3.68 3.04
N ILE A 63 3.38 3.58 2.24
CA ILE A 63 4.75 3.92 2.67
C ILE A 63 4.83 5.39 3.09
N ALA A 64 4.33 6.30 2.26
CA ALA A 64 4.34 7.73 2.54
C ALA A 64 3.56 8.06 3.82
N TYR A 65 2.37 7.50 3.99
CA TYR A 65 1.52 7.73 5.16
C TYR A 65 2.16 7.23 6.45
N ALA A 66 2.75 6.03 6.41
CA ALA A 66 3.46 5.49 7.55
C ALA A 66 4.66 6.37 7.94
N ARG A 67 5.46 6.82 6.97
CA ARG A 67 6.57 7.76 7.21
C ARG A 67 6.11 9.12 7.72
N GLU A 68 4.91 9.55 7.35
CA GLU A 68 4.30 10.76 7.89
C GLU A 68 3.65 10.55 9.27
N GLY A 69 3.67 9.32 9.81
CA GLY A 69 3.31 9.01 11.19
C GLY A 69 1.94 8.36 11.38
N ALA A 70 1.30 7.86 10.33
CA ALA A 70 0.01 7.19 10.40
C ALA A 70 0.13 5.67 10.58
N ASP A 71 -0.78 5.06 11.34
CA ASP A 71 -1.03 3.62 11.24
C ASP A 71 -1.84 3.33 9.98
N VAL A 72 -1.59 2.19 9.31
CA VAL A 72 -2.12 1.90 7.98
C VAL A 72 -2.78 0.52 7.92
N ALA A 73 -4.04 0.48 7.53
CA ALA A 73 -4.75 -0.74 7.18
C ALA A 73 -4.73 -0.88 5.65
N ILE A 74 -4.29 -2.05 5.19
CA ILE A 74 -4.05 -2.38 3.79
C ILE A 74 -5.08 -3.42 3.37
N SER A 75 -6.07 -3.00 2.59
CA SER A 75 -7.04 -3.90 1.96
C SER A 75 -6.59 -4.26 0.55
N TYR A 76 -6.72 -5.53 0.20
CA TYR A 76 -6.27 -6.13 -1.07
C TYR A 76 -7.06 -7.42 -1.32
N LEU A 77 -6.96 -8.04 -2.50
CA LEU A 77 -7.76 -9.23 -2.82
C LEU A 77 -7.12 -10.51 -2.27
N ASP A 78 -6.00 -10.91 -2.86
CA ASP A 78 -5.31 -12.18 -2.61
C ASP A 78 -3.78 -12.11 -2.81
N GLU A 79 -3.24 -10.93 -3.09
CA GLU A 79 -1.83 -10.61 -3.36
C GLU A 79 -1.01 -10.59 -2.06
N HIS A 80 -1.09 -11.66 -1.27
CA HIS A 80 -0.60 -11.71 0.11
C HIS A 80 0.88 -11.34 0.26
N ASP A 81 1.74 -11.69 -0.68
CA ASP A 81 3.17 -11.40 -0.58
C ASP A 81 3.46 -9.93 -0.90
N ASP A 82 2.73 -9.33 -1.84
CA ASP A 82 2.80 -7.89 -2.11
C ASP A 82 2.28 -7.08 -0.91
N ALA A 83 1.20 -7.55 -0.29
CA ALA A 83 0.65 -6.94 0.92
C ALA A 83 1.62 -7.03 2.11
N LYS A 84 2.28 -8.18 2.32
CA LYS A 84 3.30 -8.36 3.36
C LYS A 84 4.49 -7.43 3.15
N GLU A 85 4.93 -7.25 1.91
CA GLU A 85 6.03 -6.34 1.63
C GLU A 85 5.65 -4.89 1.95
N THR A 86 4.43 -4.47 1.61
CA THR A 86 3.92 -3.15 2.03
C THR A 86 3.86 -3.02 3.55
N ALA A 87 3.31 -4.02 4.25
CA ALA A 87 3.24 -4.01 5.71
C ALA A 87 4.64 -3.90 6.35
N ARG A 88 5.63 -4.60 5.81
CA ARG A 88 7.02 -4.51 6.26
C ARG A 88 7.54 -3.08 6.20
N TRP A 89 7.26 -2.33 5.12
CA TRP A 89 7.67 -0.93 5.01
C TRP A 89 6.92 0.01 5.96
N VAL A 90 5.63 -0.26 6.23
CA VAL A 90 4.85 0.47 7.24
C VAL A 90 5.44 0.25 8.64
N GLU A 91 5.77 -0.99 8.98
CA GLU A 91 6.36 -1.39 10.26
C GLU A 91 7.79 -0.85 10.42
N GLU A 92 8.59 -0.83 9.36
CA GLU A 92 9.93 -0.23 9.34
C GLU A 92 9.89 1.29 9.60
N ALA A 93 8.81 1.97 9.21
CA ALA A 93 8.54 3.36 9.59
C ALA A 93 8.05 3.54 11.05
N GLY A 94 7.99 2.47 11.83
CA GLY A 94 7.58 2.48 13.23
C GLY A 94 6.07 2.59 13.46
N ARG A 95 5.27 2.24 12.44
CA ARG A 95 3.80 2.32 12.47
C ARG A 95 3.16 0.94 12.45
N ARG A 96 1.88 0.86 12.83
CA ARG A 96 1.14 -0.41 12.80
C ARG A 96 0.58 -0.66 11.39
N ALA A 97 0.82 -1.86 10.88
CA ALA A 97 0.19 -2.36 9.66
C ALA A 97 -0.96 -3.33 10.02
N LEU A 98 -2.09 -3.23 9.31
CA LEU A 98 -3.18 -4.20 9.40
C LEU A 98 -3.50 -4.74 8.00
N LEU A 99 -3.30 -6.03 7.78
CA LEU A 99 -3.61 -6.67 6.49
C LEU A 99 -5.05 -7.17 6.46
N LEU A 100 -5.79 -6.77 5.43
CA LEU A 100 -7.22 -7.09 5.26
C LEU A 100 -7.51 -7.65 3.86
N PRO A 101 -7.22 -8.94 3.61
CA PRO A 101 -7.53 -9.58 2.34
C PRO A 101 -9.04 -9.75 2.16
N GLY A 102 -9.52 -9.63 0.92
CA GLY A 102 -10.85 -10.01 0.49
C GLY A 102 -11.43 -9.12 -0.62
N ASP A 103 -12.56 -9.56 -1.16
CA ASP A 103 -13.19 -8.94 -2.31
C ASP A 103 -14.13 -7.79 -1.91
N ILE A 104 -13.74 -6.56 -2.29
CA ILE A 104 -14.53 -5.34 -2.07
C ILE A 104 -15.74 -5.19 -2.99
N THR A 105 -15.95 -6.08 -3.96
CA THR A 105 -17.25 -6.17 -4.65
C THR A 105 -18.34 -6.71 -3.71
N GLY A 106 -17.94 -7.41 -2.64
CA GLY A 106 -18.82 -7.93 -1.59
C GLY A 106 -19.18 -6.87 -0.55
N ARG A 107 -20.45 -6.45 -0.51
CA ARG A 107 -20.96 -5.46 0.48
C ARG A 107 -20.66 -5.82 1.93
N ALA A 108 -20.74 -7.09 2.30
CA ALA A 108 -20.46 -7.56 3.65
C ALA A 108 -18.98 -7.33 4.00
N HIS A 109 -18.09 -7.69 3.09
CA HIS A 109 -16.66 -7.49 3.24
C HIS A 109 -16.30 -6.00 3.39
N CYS A 110 -16.88 -5.11 2.59
CA CYS A 110 -16.66 -3.66 2.73
C CYS A 110 -17.00 -3.14 4.13
N ARG A 111 -18.06 -3.66 4.76
CA ARG A 111 -18.41 -3.30 6.14
C ARG A 111 -17.40 -3.84 7.15
N GLU A 112 -16.95 -5.07 6.95
CA GLU A 112 -15.94 -5.70 7.80
C GLU A 112 -14.59 -4.97 7.75
N LEU A 113 -14.17 -4.47 6.58
CA LEU A 113 -12.91 -3.71 6.43
C LEU A 113 -12.88 -2.49 7.35
N VAL A 114 -13.96 -1.70 7.32
CA VAL A 114 -14.12 -0.51 8.16
C VAL A 114 -14.17 -0.91 9.62
N ALA A 115 -14.96 -1.92 9.98
CA ALA A 115 -15.10 -2.39 11.35
C ALA A 115 -13.76 -2.87 11.95
N LYS A 116 -13.03 -3.74 11.24
CA LYS A 116 -11.72 -4.25 11.66
C LYS A 116 -10.67 -3.15 11.78
N THR A 117 -10.70 -2.16 10.89
CA THR A 117 -9.78 -1.01 10.99
C THR A 117 -10.07 -0.18 12.24
N VAL A 118 -11.35 0.12 12.51
CA VAL A 118 -11.74 0.84 13.73
C VAL A 118 -11.43 0.02 14.98
N GLU A 119 -11.62 -1.30 14.95
CA GLU A 119 -11.26 -2.19 16.06
C GLU A 119 -9.75 -2.15 16.36
N ALA A 120 -8.91 -2.26 15.33
CA ALA A 120 -7.46 -2.28 15.50
C ALA A 120 -6.87 -0.92 15.89
N PHE A 121 -7.37 0.15 15.28
CA PHE A 121 -6.76 1.49 15.41
C PHE A 121 -7.57 2.47 16.27
N GLY A 122 -8.81 2.13 16.62
CA GLY A 122 -9.74 2.98 17.36
C GLY A 122 -10.37 4.09 16.52
N ARG A 123 -9.94 4.29 15.27
CA ARG A 123 -10.35 5.39 14.39
C ARG A 123 -10.03 5.11 12.92
N ILE A 124 -10.64 5.88 12.03
CA ILE A 124 -10.23 6.08 10.64
C ILE A 124 -10.25 7.58 10.41
N ASP A 125 -9.10 8.15 10.02
CA ASP A 125 -8.97 9.57 9.69
C ASP A 125 -8.88 9.81 8.18
N VAL A 126 -8.38 8.81 7.45
CA VAL A 126 -8.15 8.87 6.00
C VAL A 126 -8.63 7.56 5.37
N LEU A 127 -9.38 7.67 4.27
CA LEU A 127 -9.87 6.58 3.43
C LEU A 127 -9.64 6.94 1.96
#